data_AF-A0A0S1MJZ3-F1
#
_entry.id   AF-A0A0S1MJZ3-F1
#
_cell.length_a   1.000
_cell.length_b   1.000
_cell.length_c   1.000
_cell.angle_alpha   90.00
_cell.angle_beta   90.00
_cell.angle_gamma   90.00
#
_symmetry.space_group_name_H-M   'P 1'
#
loop_
_entity.id
_entity.type
_entity.pdbx_description
1 polymer ?
#
loop_
_entity_poly.entity_id
_entity_poly.type
_entity_poly.pdbx_seq_one_letter_code
_entity_poly.pdbx_strand_id
1 'polypeptide(L)'
;MFGDPFDSELTELLVELIKTEVSTFEPQDRIGVHGGKVAVCMEGPAFSTRAESCMYRQLGGDIINMSVLPEAKLAREAELSYVLIAQITDYDAWRVSEEPVTVQEVMDTIASNVSVSNRLTISTLDKVHQAISQNKIKTCRGTMEYGVMTKKESISYESKKVLSFILPYFS
;
A
#
# COMPACT_ATOMS: atom_id res chain seq x y z
N MET A 1 2.05 9.49 12.68
CA MET A 1 2.71 8.60 13.65
C MET A 1 3.16 7.36 12.90
N PHE A 2 4.33 6.77 13.17
CA PHE A 2 4.77 5.55 12.48
C PHE A 2 3.87 4.32 12.73
N GLY A 3 2.99 4.38 13.74
CA GLY A 3 2.00 3.34 14.01
C GLY A 3 0.99 3.14 12.88
N ASP A 4 0.77 4.16 12.05
CA ASP A 4 -0.12 4.11 10.90
C ASP A 4 0.73 4.19 9.61
N PRO A 5 1.07 3.05 8.96
CA PRO A 5 1.98 3.04 7.83
C PRO A 5 1.38 3.64 6.55
N PHE A 6 0.05 3.70 6.45
CA PHE A 6 -0.68 4.28 5.32
C PHE A 6 -1.31 5.63 5.73
N ASP A 7 -1.58 6.48 4.74
CA ASP A 7 -2.31 7.73 4.94
C ASP A 7 -3.82 7.46 5.05
N SER A 8 -4.39 7.65 6.22
CA SER A 8 -5.80 7.32 6.52
C SER A 8 -6.78 8.19 5.73
N GLU A 9 -6.54 9.50 5.65
CA GLU A 9 -7.40 10.44 4.94
C GLU A 9 -7.40 10.15 3.43
N LEU A 10 -6.21 9.87 2.87
CA LEU A 10 -6.09 9.46 1.46
C LEU A 10 -6.69 8.08 1.20
N THR A 11 -6.56 7.14 2.14
CA THR A 11 -7.14 5.79 2.04
C THR A 11 -8.66 5.86 2.00
N GLU A 12 -9.28 6.60 2.93
CA GLU A 12 -10.74 6.75 2.99
C GLU A 12 -11.29 7.36 1.68
N LEU A 13 -10.66 8.44 1.20
CA LEU A 13 -11.01 9.06 -0.06
C LEU A 13 -10.91 8.07 -1.23
N LEU A 14 -9.78 7.36 -1.35
CA LEU A 14 -9.56 6.40 -2.44
C LEU A 14 -10.57 5.25 -2.40
N VAL A 15 -10.91 4.73 -1.22
CA VAL A 15 -11.92 3.67 -1.08
C VAL A 15 -13.28 4.13 -1.60
N GLU A 16 -13.71 5.35 -1.26
CA GLU A 16 -14.98 5.91 -1.75
C GLU A 16 -14.96 6.14 -3.27
N LEU A 17 -13.86 6.71 -3.78
CA LEU A 17 -13.69 6.97 -5.21
C LEU A 17 -13.70 5.68 -6.03
N ILE A 18 -12.95 4.67 -5.59
CA ILE A 18 -12.88 3.37 -6.27
C ILE A 18 -14.23 2.65 -6.21
N LYS A 19 -14.93 2.65 -5.06
CA LYS A 19 -16.29 2.09 -4.98
C LYS A 19 -17.25 2.75 -5.96
N THR A 20 -17.18 4.07 -6.09
CA THR A 20 -18.00 4.84 -7.03
C THR A 20 -17.66 4.46 -8.46
N GLU A 21 -16.37 4.41 -8.81
CA GLU A 21 -15.91 4.07 -10.16
C GLU A 21 -16.30 2.64 -10.56
N VAL A 22 -16.07 1.67 -9.68
CA VAL A 22 -16.43 0.26 -9.93
C VAL A 22 -17.95 0.09 -10.09
N SER A 23 -18.78 0.92 -9.46
CA SER A 23 -20.23 0.88 -9.66
C SER A 23 -20.67 1.22 -11.10
N THR A 24 -19.82 1.96 -11.84
CA THR A 24 -20.04 2.30 -13.25
C THR A 24 -19.62 1.19 -14.21
N PHE A 25 -18.95 0.15 -13.71
CA PHE A 25 -18.52 -0.97 -14.55
C PHE A 25 -19.74 -1.81 -14.92
N GLU A 26 -19.64 -2.47 -16.08
CA GLU A 26 -20.64 -3.45 -16.50
C GLU A 26 -20.82 -4.50 -15.41
N PRO A 27 -22.04 -5.02 -15.18
CA PRO A 27 -22.33 -5.93 -14.06
C PRO A 27 -21.38 -7.12 -13.95
N GLN A 28 -20.93 -7.68 -15.08
CA GLN A 28 -19.98 -8.79 -15.17
C GLN A 28 -18.54 -8.42 -14.77
N ASP A 29 -18.17 -7.14 -14.85
CA ASP A 29 -16.82 -6.64 -14.58
C ASP A 29 -16.71 -5.99 -13.19
N ARG A 30 -17.80 -5.97 -12.42
CA ARG A 30 -17.83 -5.38 -11.08
C ARG A 30 -17.01 -6.23 -10.11
N ILE A 31 -16.01 -5.61 -9.51
CA ILE A 31 -15.15 -6.24 -8.49
C ILE A 31 -15.53 -5.80 -7.08
N GLY A 32 -15.26 -6.66 -6.09
CA GLY A 32 -15.39 -6.30 -4.69
C GLY A 32 -14.30 -5.32 -4.26
N VAL A 33 -14.68 -4.27 -3.51
CA VAL A 33 -13.74 -3.29 -2.95
C VAL A 33 -13.81 -3.32 -1.44
N HIS A 34 -12.67 -3.61 -0.82
CA HIS A 34 -12.53 -3.73 0.64
C HIS A 34 -11.52 -2.70 1.15
N GLY A 35 -11.83 -2.07 2.29
CA GLY A 35 -10.95 -1.15 3.01
C GLY A 35 -10.72 -1.61 4.45
N GLY A 36 -9.72 -1.03 5.12
CA GLY A 36 -9.41 -1.33 6.53
C GLY A 36 -8.91 -2.75 6.77
N LYS A 37 -8.06 -3.26 5.87
CA LYS A 37 -7.52 -4.61 5.89
C LYS A 37 -6.06 -4.65 6.33
N VAL A 38 -5.65 -5.74 6.96
CA VAL A 38 -4.28 -5.96 7.44
C VAL A 38 -3.48 -6.73 6.39
N ALA A 39 -2.41 -6.11 5.90
CA ALA A 39 -1.48 -6.74 4.97
C ALA A 39 -0.28 -7.35 5.71
N VAL A 40 -0.05 -8.64 5.49
CA VAL A 40 1.16 -9.33 5.92
C VAL A 40 2.19 -9.24 4.80
N CYS A 41 3.38 -8.74 5.11
CA CYS A 41 4.51 -8.74 4.19
C CYS A 41 5.45 -9.89 4.58
N MET A 42 5.60 -10.87 3.69
CA MET A 42 6.60 -11.94 3.82
C MET A 42 7.80 -11.68 2.91
N GLU A 43 8.91 -12.37 3.14
CA GLU A 43 10.15 -12.16 2.37
C GLU A 43 10.06 -12.68 0.92
N GLY A 44 9.46 -13.85 0.70
CA GLY A 44 9.51 -14.53 -0.59
C GLY A 44 10.91 -15.11 -0.93
N PRO A 45 11.16 -15.60 -2.16
CA PRO A 45 10.25 -15.70 -3.31
C PRO A 45 9.33 -16.92 -3.26
N ALA A 46 9.53 -17.83 -2.29
CA ALA A 46 8.65 -18.97 -2.09
C ALA A 46 7.30 -18.50 -1.52
N PHE A 47 6.21 -19.14 -1.95
CA PHE A 47 4.90 -18.96 -1.34
C PHE A 47 4.86 -19.55 0.07
N SER A 48 3.88 -19.11 0.86
CA SER A 48 3.68 -19.60 2.21
C SER A 48 3.30 -21.08 2.21
N THR A 49 3.81 -21.80 3.20
CA THR A 49 3.25 -23.08 3.59
C THR A 49 1.87 -22.88 4.21
N ARG A 50 1.02 -23.92 4.17
CA ARG A 50 -0.30 -23.88 4.82
C ARG A 50 -0.25 -23.52 6.30
N ALA A 51 0.79 -23.96 7.01
CA ALA A 51 0.98 -23.63 8.42
C ALA A 51 1.20 -22.14 8.62
N GLU A 52 2.01 -21.50 7.77
CA GLU A 52 2.24 -20.05 7.77
C GLU A 52 0.95 -19.29 7.42
N SER A 53 0.24 -19.69 6.35
CA SER A 53 -1.04 -19.05 5.98
C SER A 53 -2.06 -19.10 7.12
N CYS A 54 -2.17 -20.25 7.80
CA CYS A 54 -3.05 -20.39 8.98
C CYS A 54 -2.59 -19.52 10.15
N MET A 55 -1.28 -19.42 10.40
CA MET A 55 -0.71 -18.55 11.43
C MET A 55 -1.03 -17.07 11.14
N TYR A 56 -0.82 -16.59 9.92
CA TYR A 56 -1.10 -15.21 9.55
C TYR A 56 -2.56 -14.83 9.75
N ARG A 57 -3.49 -15.74 9.42
CA ARG A 57 -4.93 -15.55 9.67
C ARG A 57 -5.24 -15.47 11.17
N GLN A 58 -4.59 -16.28 12.01
CA GLN A 58 -4.75 -16.21 13.47
C GLN A 58 -4.22 -14.89 14.05
N LEU A 59 -3.19 -14.31 13.42
CA LEU A 59 -2.66 -12.98 13.77
C LEU A 59 -3.53 -11.82 13.24
N GLY A 60 -4.62 -12.11 12.52
CA GLY A 60 -5.51 -11.11 11.95
C GLY A 60 -5.09 -10.56 10.60
N GLY A 61 -4.15 -11.23 9.89
CA GLY A 61 -3.81 -10.90 8.51
C GLY A 61 -4.97 -11.20 7.56
N ASP A 62 -5.35 -10.21 6.75
CA ASP A 62 -6.39 -10.34 5.72
C ASP A 62 -5.80 -10.70 4.35
N ILE A 63 -4.66 -10.09 4.00
CA ILE A 63 -3.97 -10.29 2.73
C ILE A 63 -2.47 -10.52 2.95
N ILE A 64 -1.81 -11.17 2.00
CA ILE A 64 -0.36 -11.40 2.01
C ILE A 64 0.28 -10.83 0.75
N ASN A 65 1.47 -10.25 0.88
CA ASN A 65 2.31 -9.82 -0.24
C ASN A 65 3.80 -9.88 0.13
N MET A 66 4.67 -9.45 -0.79
CA MET A 66 6.13 -9.48 -0.63
C MET A 66 6.79 -8.11 -0.88
N SER A 67 6.02 -7.03 -0.97
CA SER A 67 6.53 -5.73 -1.46
C SER A 67 6.11 -4.50 -0.65
N VAL A 68 5.07 -4.57 0.17
CA VAL A 68 4.59 -3.37 0.91
C VAL A 68 5.61 -2.89 1.94
N LEU A 69 6.47 -3.77 2.44
CA LEU A 69 7.63 -3.43 3.26
C LEU A 69 8.91 -3.77 2.50
N PRO A 70 9.94 -2.90 2.56
CA PRO A 70 10.05 -1.67 3.37
C PRO A 70 9.39 -0.42 2.75
N GLU A 71 8.72 -0.52 1.60
CA GLU A 71 8.19 0.63 0.83
C GLU A 71 7.35 1.59 1.67
N ALA A 72 6.36 1.11 2.43
CA ALA A 72 5.50 1.97 3.26
C ALA A 72 6.28 2.71 4.35
N LYS A 73 7.32 2.08 4.93
CA LYS A 73 8.17 2.72 5.94
C LYS A 73 9.04 3.82 5.32
N LEU A 74 9.63 3.54 4.16
CA LEU A 74 10.45 4.50 3.43
C LEU A 74 9.62 5.69 2.93
N ALA A 75 8.39 5.46 2.45
CA ALA A 75 7.48 6.53 2.06
C ALA A 75 7.17 7.44 3.24
N ARG A 76 6.95 6.88 4.44
CA ARG A 76 6.75 7.66 5.66
C ARG A 76 8.00 8.44 6.06
N GLU A 77 9.18 7.81 5.99
CA GLU A 77 10.47 8.48 6.22
C GLU A 77 10.75 9.59 5.22
N ALA A 78 10.19 9.52 4.02
CA ALA A 78 10.26 10.57 3.00
C ALA A 78 9.13 11.61 3.11
N GLU A 79 8.27 11.51 4.13
CA GLU A 79 7.07 12.35 4.30
C GLU A 79 6.11 12.33 3.10
N LEU A 80 6.04 11.19 2.40
CA LEU A 80 5.11 10.96 1.29
C LEU A 80 3.83 10.27 1.79
N SER A 81 2.68 10.83 1.43
CA SER A 81 1.38 10.17 1.64
C SER A 81 1.34 8.90 0.80
N TYR A 82 1.17 7.75 1.45
CA TYR A 82 1.26 6.43 0.84
C TYR A 82 0.01 5.61 1.13
N VAL A 83 -0.52 4.95 0.11
CA VAL A 83 -1.68 4.04 0.21
C VAL A 83 -1.40 2.80 -0.62
N LEU A 84 -1.75 1.63 -0.08
CA LEU A 84 -1.69 0.37 -0.80
C LEU A 84 -3.05 0.05 -1.43
N ILE A 85 -3.06 -0.08 -2.76
CA ILE A 85 -4.17 -0.70 -3.50
C ILE A 85 -3.72 -2.12 -3.87
N ALA A 86 -4.19 -3.10 -3.12
CA ALA A 86 -3.85 -4.50 -3.35
C ALA A 86 -4.90 -5.19 -4.24
N GLN A 87 -4.44 -5.92 -5.26
CA GLN A 87 -5.29 -6.75 -6.10
C GLN A 87 -5.16 -8.20 -5.69
N ILE A 88 -6.27 -8.84 -5.38
CA ILE A 88 -6.27 -10.24 -4.94
C ILE A 88 -6.09 -11.13 -6.18
N THR A 89 -5.06 -11.96 -6.17
CA THR A 89 -4.75 -12.92 -7.23
C THR A 89 -5.22 -14.32 -6.90
N ASP A 90 -5.19 -14.67 -5.61
CA ASP A 90 -5.44 -16.03 -5.12
C ASP A 90 -5.76 -16.01 -3.62
N TYR A 91 -6.01 -17.19 -3.07
CA TYR A 91 -6.35 -17.38 -1.66
C TYR A 91 -5.17 -17.86 -0.80
N ASP A 92 -3.92 -17.81 -1.26
CA ASP A 92 -2.76 -18.39 -0.58
C ASP A 92 -2.98 -19.90 -0.27
N ALA A 93 -2.09 -20.53 0.50
CA ALA A 93 -2.12 -21.98 0.73
C ALA A 93 -3.15 -22.48 1.78
N TRP A 94 -4.00 -21.62 2.36
CA TRP A 94 -4.86 -22.02 3.50
C TRP A 94 -6.10 -22.84 3.10
N ARG A 95 -6.61 -22.69 1.87
CA ARG A 95 -7.77 -23.46 1.41
C ARG A 95 -7.34 -24.85 0.98
N VAL A 96 -7.84 -25.87 1.69
CA VAL A 96 -7.52 -27.28 1.42
C VAL A 96 -8.32 -27.84 0.24
N SER A 97 -9.46 -27.23 -0.09
CA SER A 97 -10.37 -27.66 -1.15
C SER A 97 -10.02 -27.12 -2.54
N GLU A 98 -9.04 -26.22 -2.65
CA GLU A 98 -8.58 -25.63 -3.90
C GLU A 98 -7.16 -26.14 -4.19
N GLU A 99 -6.79 -26.23 -5.47
CA GLU A 99 -5.43 -26.63 -5.83
C GLU A 99 -4.41 -25.60 -5.30
N PRO A 100 -3.19 -26.03 -4.92
CA PRO A 100 -2.15 -25.10 -4.50
C PRO A 100 -1.88 -24.08 -5.59
N VAL A 101 -1.74 -22.80 -5.21
CA VAL A 101 -1.57 -21.72 -6.19
C VAL A 101 -0.38 -22.00 -7.11
N THR A 102 -0.61 -21.95 -8.41
CA THR A 102 0.46 -22.05 -9.41
C THR A 102 0.84 -20.67 -9.93
N VAL A 103 2.10 -20.53 -10.37
CA VAL A 103 2.58 -19.27 -10.98
C VAL A 103 1.73 -18.88 -12.20
N GLN A 104 1.23 -19.85 -12.97
CA GLN A 104 0.44 -19.58 -14.16
C GLN A 104 -0.92 -18.92 -13.84
N GLU A 105 -1.64 -19.44 -12.85
CA GLU A 105 -2.94 -18.88 -12.42
C GLU A 105 -2.81 -17.45 -11.89
N VAL A 106 -1.72 -17.19 -11.17
CA VAL A 106 -1.37 -15.84 -10.70
C VAL A 106 -1.14 -14.91 -11.90
N MET A 107 -0.38 -15.33 -12.90
CA MET A 107 -0.07 -14.51 -14.08
C MET A 107 -1.31 -14.17 -14.91
N ASP A 108 -2.23 -15.13 -15.11
CA ASP A 108 -3.47 -14.90 -15.86
C ASP A 108 -4.39 -13.92 -15.11
N THR A 109 -4.46 -14.06 -13.78
CA THR A 109 -5.24 -13.14 -12.93
C THR A 109 -4.62 -11.73 -12.91
N ILE A 110 -3.28 -11.63 -12.86
CA ILE A 110 -2.56 -10.35 -12.96
C ILE A 110 -2.92 -9.63 -14.27
N ALA A 111 -2.96 -10.32 -15.41
CA ALA A 111 -3.26 -9.67 -16.69
C ALA A 111 -4.64 -8.99 -16.71
N SER A 112 -5.66 -9.65 -16.17
CA SER A 112 -7.00 -9.06 -16.01
C SER A 112 -6.98 -7.88 -15.03
N ASN A 113 -6.30 -8.06 -13.89
CA ASN A 113 -6.17 -7.08 -12.83
C ASN A 113 -5.45 -5.80 -13.29
N VAL A 114 -4.45 -5.90 -14.17
CA VAL A 114 -3.72 -4.73 -14.72
C VAL A 114 -4.65 -3.77 -15.44
N SER A 115 -5.59 -4.29 -16.24
CA SER A 115 -6.54 -3.45 -16.98
C SER A 115 -7.42 -2.62 -16.03
N VAL A 116 -7.89 -3.25 -14.95
CA VAL A 116 -8.69 -2.60 -13.92
C VAL A 116 -7.87 -1.56 -13.15
N SER A 117 -6.64 -1.89 -12.74
CA SER A 117 -5.74 -0.97 -12.05
C SER A 117 -5.43 0.28 -12.86
N ASN A 118 -5.17 0.14 -14.15
CA ASN A 118 -4.91 1.27 -15.03
C ASN A 118 -6.13 2.19 -15.13
N ARG A 119 -7.32 1.60 -15.33
CA ARG A 119 -8.57 2.36 -15.41
C ARG A 119 -8.86 3.10 -14.10
N LEU A 120 -8.74 2.41 -12.96
CA LEU A 120 -8.93 3.02 -11.65
C LEU A 120 -7.95 4.16 -11.41
N THR A 121 -6.67 3.97 -11.72
CA THR A 121 -5.64 5.01 -11.57
C THR A 121 -6.00 6.26 -12.38
N ILE A 122 -6.32 6.11 -13.67
CA ILE A 122 -6.68 7.24 -14.54
C ILE A 122 -7.94 7.96 -14.04
N SER A 123 -8.98 7.22 -13.66
CA SER A 123 -10.26 7.79 -13.23
C SER A 123 -10.22 8.49 -11.85
N THR A 124 -9.26 8.12 -11.00
CA THR A 124 -9.14 8.62 -9.63
C THR A 124 -8.11 9.74 -9.50
N LEU A 125 -7.10 9.78 -10.37
CA LEU A 125 -5.96 10.70 -10.27
C LEU A 125 -6.39 12.17 -10.21
N ASP A 126 -7.27 12.62 -11.12
CA ASP A 126 -7.74 14.00 -11.15
C ASP A 126 -8.51 14.37 -9.89
N LYS A 127 -9.32 13.45 -9.36
CA LYS A 127 -10.11 13.66 -8.14
C LYS A 127 -9.22 13.75 -6.91
N VAL A 128 -8.19 12.91 -6.82
CA VAL A 128 -7.17 12.97 -5.76
C VAL A 128 -6.39 14.29 -5.86
N HIS A 129 -5.97 14.70 -7.06
CA HIS A 129 -5.30 15.98 -7.28
C HIS A 129 -6.16 17.18 -6.83
N GLN A 130 -7.45 17.17 -7.15
CA GLN A 130 -8.40 18.19 -6.70
C GLN A 130 -8.54 18.20 -5.17
N ALA A 131 -8.61 17.04 -4.52
CA ALA A 131 -8.69 16.96 -3.06
C ALA A 131 -7.44 17.51 -2.37
N ILE A 132 -6.24 17.19 -2.89
CA ILE A 132 -4.97 17.69 -2.38
C ILE A 132 -4.84 19.20 -2.60
N SER A 133 -5.16 19.71 -3.79
CA SER A 133 -5.09 21.16 -4.10
C SER A 133 -6.05 22.01 -3.26
N GLN A 134 -7.18 21.43 -2.83
CA GLN A 134 -8.13 22.06 -1.92
C GLN A 134 -7.74 21.90 -0.44
N ASN A 135 -6.56 21.33 -0.15
CA ASN A 135 -6.06 21.10 1.21
C ASN A 135 -7.01 20.25 2.08
N LYS A 136 -7.76 19.34 1.45
CA LYS A 136 -8.70 18.43 2.13
C LYS A 136 -8.02 17.21 2.76
N ILE A 137 -6.78 16.94 2.38
CA ILE A 137 -5.97 15.83 2.89
C ILE A 137 -4.75 16.42 3.56
N LYS A 138 -4.51 16.06 4.82
CA LYS A 138 -3.30 16.45 5.54
C LYS A 138 -2.12 15.64 5.02
N THR A 139 -1.15 16.33 4.45
CA THR A 139 0.12 15.71 4.08
C THR A 139 0.90 15.32 5.34
N CYS A 140 1.66 14.23 5.29
CA CYS A 140 2.59 13.87 6.37
C CYS A 140 3.89 14.70 6.41
N ARG A 141 3.89 15.88 5.79
CA ARG A 141 5.01 16.81 5.76
C ARG A 141 5.32 17.34 7.17
N GLY A 142 6.61 17.43 7.50
CA GLY A 142 7.13 17.80 8.81
C GLY A 142 7.05 16.71 9.89
N THR A 143 6.50 15.52 9.59
CA THR A 143 6.39 14.45 10.60
C THR A 143 7.73 13.82 10.97
N MET A 144 8.73 13.88 10.07
CA MET A 144 10.05 13.29 10.29
C MET A 144 10.98 14.15 11.12
N GLU A 145 10.67 15.43 11.32
CA GLU A 145 11.43 16.32 12.22
C GLU A 145 11.51 15.74 13.64
N TYR A 146 10.44 15.08 14.09
CA TYR A 146 10.35 14.44 15.40
C TYR A 146 10.71 12.95 15.39
N GLY A 147 11.04 12.39 14.23
CA GLY A 147 11.39 10.98 14.05
C GLY A 147 12.88 10.66 14.21
N VAL A 148 13.75 11.68 14.20
CA VAL A 148 15.20 11.51 14.26
C VAL A 148 15.72 11.77 15.68
N MET A 149 16.30 10.75 16.30
CA MET A 149 16.92 10.86 17.63
C MET A 149 18.31 11.49 17.62
N THR A 150 19.00 11.43 16.48
CA THR A 150 20.36 11.96 16.34
C THR A 150 20.34 13.48 16.44
N LYS A 151 21.12 14.04 17.36
CA LYS A 151 21.27 15.49 17.53
C LYS A 151 21.79 16.13 16.24
N LYS A 152 21.25 17.29 15.86
CA LYS A 152 21.56 17.97 14.59
C LYS A 152 23.06 18.29 14.44
N GLU A 153 23.77 18.50 15.55
CA GLU A 153 25.21 18.77 15.60
C GLU A 153 26.06 17.51 15.38
N SER A 154 25.50 16.33 15.64
CA SER A 154 26.19 15.03 15.52
C SER A 154 25.95 14.32 14.20
N ILE A 155 25.04 14.84 13.35
CA ILE A 155 24.81 14.30 12.01
C ILE A 155 26.02 14.69 11.13
N SER A 156 26.67 13.71 10.52
CA SER A 156 27.82 13.93 9.65
C SER A 156 27.44 14.79 8.43
N TYR A 157 28.42 15.50 7.86
CA TYR A 157 28.20 16.29 6.65
C TYR A 157 27.66 15.45 5.48
N GLU A 158 28.16 14.23 5.32
CA GLU A 158 27.71 13.29 4.29
C GLU A 158 26.24 12.91 4.48
N SER A 159 25.84 12.55 5.70
CA SER A 159 24.45 12.22 6.01
C SER A 159 23.51 13.40 5.81
N LYS A 160 23.91 14.63 6.19
CA LYS A 160 23.11 15.84 5.92
C LYS A 160 22.87 16.04 4.43
N LYS A 161 23.92 15.87 3.61
CA LYS A 161 23.80 15.97 2.15
C LYS A 161 22.79 14.98 1.58
N VAL A 162 22.83 13.72 2.02
CA VAL A 162 21.88 12.68 1.57
C VAL A 162 20.46 12.98 2.05
N LEU A 163 20.28 13.28 3.34
CA LEU A 163 18.96 13.52 3.92
C LEU A 163 18.29 14.79 3.38
N SER A 164 19.06 15.85 3.15
CA SER A 164 18.56 17.13 2.61
C SER A 164 17.95 17.00 1.20
N PHE A 165 18.30 15.94 0.46
CA PHE A 165 17.70 15.66 -0.84
C PHE A 165 16.21 15.32 -0.72
N ILE A 166 15.84 14.55 0.32
CA ILE A 166 14.47 14.10 0.56
C ILE A 166 13.75 15.07 1.49
N LEU A 167 14.42 15.53 2.53
CA LEU A 167 13.89 16.35 3.62
C LEU A 167 14.73 17.63 3.74
N PRO A 168 14.34 18.72 3.04
CA PRO A 168 15.18 19.92 2.92
C PRO A 168 15.58 20.57 4.25
N TYR A 169 14.81 20.36 5.32
CA TYR A 169 15.10 20.92 6.64
C TYR A 169 16.24 20.21 7.39
N PHE A 170 16.87 19.17 6.82
CA PHE A 170 18.12 18.57 7.31
C PHE A 170 19.40 19.25 6.79
N SER A 171 19.27 20.21 5.87
CA SER A 171 20.40 21.01 5.35
C SER A 171 21.01 21.92 6.41
#